data_AF-A0A9Y1FNH7-F1
#
_entry.id   AF-A0A9Y1FNH7-F1
#
_cell.length_a   1.000
_cell.length_b   1.000
_cell.length_c   1.000
_cell.angle_alpha   90.00
_cell.angle_beta   90.00
_cell.angle_gamma   90.00
#
_symmetry.space_group_name_H-M   'P 1'
#
loop_
_entity.id
_entity.type
_entity.pdbx_description
1 polymer ?
#
loop_
_entity_poly.entity_id
_entity_poly.type
_entity_poly.pdbx_seq_one_letter_code
_entity_poly.pdbx_strand_id
1 'polypeptide(L)'
;MKLTGFLRSIFRGKEKDFMEKFYKMLSEKRYVNLARIETKLSYTQRVELVNKLLADNLISGIFLPEKKYFFSFDKKMLEETEQRFKQSGKLDAQKLKKQWSINEKLLKFVLQKFGKGFLGYTYYYSYDYVYSLLKNNLVKCEDEFSLKNLSSELGLDEEIIIKLTKTLLNESEVRGAIKGNSLFLSEKKTFELIMEIIEEQSENTFEIAFDDISKVADIPITFIEPILFKIVQENPDRFTLYPIDKKILIKN
;
A
#
# COMPACT_ATOMS: atom_id res chain seq x y z
N MET A 1 -23.40 12.08 -31.17
CA MET A 1 -22.44 13.14 -31.57
C MET A 1 -21.54 12.61 -32.70
N LYS A 2 -21.17 13.47 -33.65
CA LYS A 2 -20.45 13.25 -34.91
C LYS A 2 -19.00 12.75 -34.77
N LEU A 3 -18.75 11.69 -33.99
CA LEU A 3 -17.38 11.14 -33.86
C LEU A 3 -16.81 10.70 -35.20
N THR A 4 -17.64 10.15 -36.09
CA THR A 4 -17.21 9.75 -37.44
C THR A 4 -16.76 10.93 -38.30
N GLY A 5 -17.35 12.12 -38.14
CA GLY A 5 -16.95 13.33 -38.88
C GLY A 5 -15.64 13.96 -38.39
N PHE A 6 -15.41 13.95 -37.07
CA PHE A 6 -14.20 14.49 -36.44
C PHE A 6 -12.99 13.54 -36.54
N LEU A 7 -13.20 12.23 -36.42
CA LEU A 7 -12.14 11.25 -36.64
C LEU A 7 -11.64 11.27 -38.10
N ARG A 8 -12.54 11.56 -39.04
CA ARG A 8 -12.23 11.75 -40.47
C ARG A 8 -11.27 12.91 -40.74
N SER A 9 -11.24 13.95 -39.89
CA SER A 9 -10.35 15.10 -40.08
C SER A 9 -8.97 14.92 -39.43
N ILE A 10 -8.81 14.00 -38.48
CA ILE A 10 -7.58 13.82 -37.70
C ILE A 10 -6.74 12.62 -38.17
N PHE A 11 -7.39 11.52 -38.55
CA PHE A 11 -6.70 10.29 -38.94
C PHE A 11 -6.83 10.01 -40.43
N ARG A 12 -5.78 9.47 -41.06
CA ARG A 12 -5.73 9.17 -42.50
C ARG A 12 -5.44 7.69 -42.75
N GLY A 13 -5.92 7.19 -43.90
CA GLY A 13 -5.63 5.83 -44.37
C GLY A 13 -5.94 4.75 -43.34
N LYS A 14 -4.94 3.90 -43.03
CA LYS A 14 -5.06 2.76 -42.11
C LYS A 14 -5.39 3.13 -40.66
N GLU A 15 -5.03 4.33 -40.21
CA GLU A 15 -5.34 4.81 -38.85
C GLU A 15 -6.83 5.10 -38.71
N LYS A 16 -7.43 5.69 -39.75
CA LYS A 16 -8.85 5.99 -39.79
C LYS A 16 -9.70 4.71 -39.73
N ASP A 17 -9.36 3.70 -40.53
CA ASP A 17 -10.06 2.40 -40.51
C ASP A 17 -10.02 1.74 -39.13
N PHE A 18 -8.85 1.74 -38.49
CA PHE A 18 -8.71 1.25 -37.12
C PHE A 18 -9.59 2.05 -36.14
N MET A 19 -9.60 3.38 -36.24
CA MET A 19 -10.38 4.22 -35.33
C MET A 19 -11.87 4.03 -35.48
N GLU A 20 -12.39 3.99 -36.70
CA GLU A 20 -13.82 3.75 -36.94
C GLU A 20 -14.25 2.40 -36.31
N LYS A 21 -13.44 1.34 -36.46
CA LYS A 21 -13.69 0.03 -35.84
C LYS A 21 -13.58 0.08 -34.31
N PHE A 22 -12.53 0.69 -33.77
CA PHE A 22 -12.31 0.82 -32.34
C PHE A 22 -13.48 1.54 -31.64
N TYR A 23 -13.92 2.67 -32.19
CA TYR A 23 -15.05 3.43 -31.65
C TYR A 23 -16.38 2.70 -31.79
N LYS A 24 -16.60 2.00 -32.91
CA LYS A 24 -17.78 1.13 -33.06
C LYS A 24 -17.81 0.07 -31.94
N MET A 25 -16.70 -0.63 -31.73
CA MET A 25 -16.61 -1.63 -30.67
C MET A 25 -16.80 -1.03 -29.27
N LEU A 26 -16.28 0.19 -29.01
CA LEU A 26 -16.50 0.92 -27.76
C LEU A 26 -17.96 1.31 -27.53
N SER A 27 -18.70 1.62 -28.61
CA SER A 27 -20.12 1.94 -28.51
C SER A 27 -20.98 0.71 -28.18
N GLU A 28 -20.50 -0.49 -28.52
CA GLU A 28 -21.18 -1.76 -28.26
C GLU A 28 -20.78 -2.37 -26.91
N LYS A 29 -19.51 -2.17 -26.49
CA LYS A 29 -18.94 -2.78 -25.28
C LYS A 29 -18.01 -1.80 -24.58
N ARG A 30 -18.02 -1.82 -23.24
CA ARG A 30 -17.08 -1.04 -22.42
C ARG A 30 -15.63 -1.48 -22.53
N TYR A 31 -15.32 -2.60 -23.19
CA TYR A 31 -13.96 -3.06 -23.35
C TYR A 31 -13.69 -3.55 -24.78
N VAL A 32 -12.47 -3.30 -25.26
CA VAL A 32 -12.04 -3.64 -26.62
C VAL A 32 -10.67 -4.27 -26.57
N ASN A 33 -10.53 -5.46 -27.17
CA ASN A 33 -9.24 -6.09 -27.36
C ASN A 33 -8.57 -5.49 -28.61
N LEU A 34 -7.54 -4.67 -28.42
CA LEU A 34 -6.87 -3.97 -29.52
C LEU A 34 -6.18 -4.93 -30.51
N ALA A 35 -5.76 -6.12 -30.05
CA ALA A 35 -5.15 -7.12 -30.91
C ALA A 35 -6.16 -7.82 -31.83
N ARG A 36 -7.45 -7.86 -31.44
CA ARG A 36 -8.52 -8.48 -32.24
C ARG A 36 -9.17 -7.55 -33.26
N ILE A 37 -8.81 -6.27 -33.26
CA ILE A 37 -9.29 -5.34 -34.28
C ILE A 37 -8.59 -5.68 -35.61
N GLU A 38 -9.38 -6.00 -36.62
CA GLU A 38 -8.88 -6.26 -37.97
C GLU A 38 -8.38 -4.95 -38.61
N THR A 39 -7.06 -4.81 -38.76
CA THR A 39 -6.43 -3.64 -39.38
C THR A 39 -5.02 -3.97 -39.86
N LYS A 40 -4.50 -3.16 -40.78
CA LYS A 40 -3.11 -3.22 -41.27
C LYS A 40 -2.09 -2.58 -40.32
N LEU A 41 -2.53 -1.99 -39.21
CA LEU A 41 -1.63 -1.46 -38.19
C LEU A 41 -1.00 -2.57 -37.35
N SER A 42 0.28 -2.41 -37.05
CA SER A 42 0.96 -3.20 -36.01
C SER A 42 0.32 -2.94 -34.65
N TYR A 43 0.49 -3.87 -33.71
CA TYR A 43 -0.07 -3.71 -32.36
C TYR A 43 0.47 -2.46 -31.66
N THR A 44 1.77 -2.18 -31.76
CA THR A 44 2.40 -0.98 -31.19
C THR A 44 1.73 0.30 -31.71
N GLN A 45 1.51 0.41 -33.01
CA GLN A 45 0.82 1.56 -33.62
C GLN A 45 -0.62 1.70 -33.11
N ARG A 46 -1.34 0.59 -32.89
CA ARG A 46 -2.69 0.63 -32.30
C ARG A 46 -2.68 1.22 -30.89
N VAL A 47 -1.70 0.82 -30.07
CA VAL A 47 -1.53 1.33 -28.71
C VAL A 47 -1.16 2.81 -28.71
N GLU A 48 -0.23 3.23 -29.56
CA GLU A 48 0.16 4.63 -29.72
C GLU A 48 -1.04 5.52 -30.06
N LEU A 49 -1.88 5.09 -31.00
CA LEU A 49 -3.04 5.87 -31.38
C LEU A 49 -4.10 5.94 -30.27
N VAL A 50 -4.33 4.85 -29.51
CA VAL A 50 -5.23 4.89 -28.34
C VAL A 50 -4.69 5.80 -27.24
N ASN A 51 -3.37 5.77 -27.00
CA ASN A 51 -2.73 6.68 -26.05
C ASN A 51 -2.84 8.15 -26.50
N LYS A 52 -2.72 8.43 -27.80
CA LYS A 52 -2.96 9.76 -28.35
C LYS A 52 -4.39 10.24 -28.09
N LEU A 53 -5.39 9.39 -28.30
CA LEU A 53 -6.79 9.73 -27.99
C LEU A 53 -7.01 10.01 -26.49
N LEU A 54 -6.34 9.27 -25.60
CA LEU A 54 -6.39 9.52 -24.15
C LEU A 54 -5.76 10.88 -23.81
N ALA A 55 -4.57 11.17 -24.34
CA ALA A 55 -3.87 12.43 -24.11
C ALA A 55 -4.67 13.64 -24.63
N ASP A 56 -5.30 13.49 -25.80
CA ASP A 56 -6.16 14.51 -26.41
C ASP A 56 -7.55 14.58 -25.77
N ASN A 57 -7.82 13.81 -24.70
CA ASN A 57 -9.12 13.73 -24.01
C ASN A 57 -10.31 13.34 -24.91
N LEU A 58 -10.05 12.65 -26.02
CA LEU A 58 -11.06 12.21 -27.00
C LEU A 58 -11.72 10.87 -26.61
N ILE A 59 -11.08 10.11 -25.73
CA ILE A 59 -11.64 8.96 -25.04
C ILE A 59 -11.28 9.04 -23.57
N SER A 60 -12.08 8.38 -22.72
CA SER A 60 -11.72 8.13 -21.34
C SER A 60 -11.75 6.64 -21.07
N GLY A 61 -10.70 6.16 -20.42
CA GLY A 61 -10.52 4.75 -20.20
C GLY A 61 -9.13 4.38 -19.74
N ILE A 62 -8.92 3.09 -19.56
CA ILE A 62 -7.66 2.52 -19.08
C ILE A 62 -7.24 1.39 -20.00
N PHE A 63 -5.99 1.47 -20.43
CA PHE A 63 -5.35 0.42 -21.18
C PHE A 63 -4.67 -0.59 -20.25
N LEU A 64 -4.89 -1.88 -20.50
CA LEU A 64 -4.26 -3.02 -19.82
C LEU A 64 -3.29 -3.70 -20.80
N PRO A 65 -2.01 -3.31 -20.81
CA PRO A 65 -1.04 -3.78 -21.81
C PRO A 65 -0.90 -5.31 -21.82
N GLU A 66 -0.86 -5.94 -20.64
CA GLU A 66 -0.73 -7.40 -20.48
C GLU A 66 -1.86 -8.19 -21.15
N LYS A 67 -3.07 -7.62 -21.13
CA LYS A 67 -4.27 -8.28 -21.67
C LYS A 67 -4.61 -7.80 -23.07
N LYS A 68 -3.97 -6.73 -23.54
CA LYS A 68 -4.26 -6.06 -24.81
C LYS A 68 -5.68 -5.49 -24.89
N TYR A 69 -6.28 -5.19 -23.74
CA TYR A 69 -7.62 -4.61 -23.64
C TYR A 69 -7.57 -3.13 -23.27
N PHE A 70 -8.43 -2.36 -23.89
CA PHE A 70 -8.80 -1.02 -23.45
C PHE A 70 -10.18 -1.07 -22.81
N PHE A 71 -10.34 -0.52 -21.61
CA PHE A 71 -11.61 -0.38 -20.90
C PHE A 71 -12.03 1.08 -20.92
N SER A 72 -13.17 1.40 -21.52
CA SER A 72 -13.73 2.73 -21.49
C SER A 72 -14.52 2.98 -20.20
N PHE A 73 -14.31 4.17 -19.66
CA PHE A 73 -15.03 4.67 -18.51
C PHE A 73 -15.64 6.04 -18.86
N ASP A 74 -16.73 6.37 -18.19
CA ASP A 74 -17.26 7.73 -18.25
C ASP A 74 -16.28 8.68 -17.55
N LYS A 75 -15.87 9.74 -18.26
CA LYS A 75 -14.83 10.68 -17.80
C LYS A 75 -15.26 11.39 -16.52
N LYS A 76 -16.49 11.90 -16.50
CA LYS A 76 -17.04 12.64 -15.36
C LYS A 76 -17.12 11.77 -14.12
N MET A 77 -17.58 10.53 -14.28
CA MET A 77 -17.64 9.55 -13.20
C MET A 77 -16.25 9.20 -12.65
N LEU A 78 -15.22 9.08 -13.49
CA LEU A 78 -13.85 8.86 -13.02
C LEU A 78 -13.34 10.07 -12.22
N GLU A 79 -13.50 11.28 -12.76
CA GLU A 79 -13.09 12.52 -12.11
C GLU A 79 -13.79 12.72 -10.76
N GLU A 80 -15.10 12.52 -10.69
CA GLU A 80 -15.87 12.57 -9.43
C GLU A 80 -15.40 11.50 -8.43
N THR A 81 -15.02 10.31 -8.91
CA THR A 81 -14.51 9.25 -8.03
C THR A 81 -13.11 9.55 -7.53
N GLU A 82 -12.24 10.07 -8.39
CA GLU A 82 -10.90 10.53 -8.00
C GLU A 82 -10.97 11.68 -7.00
N GLN A 83 -11.84 12.67 -7.23
CA GLN A 83 -12.03 13.78 -6.30
C GLN A 83 -12.53 13.30 -4.93
N ARG A 84 -13.53 12.41 -4.89
CA ARG A 84 -13.99 11.80 -3.63
C ARG A 84 -12.87 11.04 -2.91
N PHE A 85 -12.01 10.34 -3.67
CA PHE A 85 -10.88 9.64 -3.09
C PHE A 85 -9.86 10.60 -2.48
N LYS A 86 -9.51 11.68 -3.18
CA LYS A 86 -8.60 12.72 -2.66
C LYS A 86 -9.13 13.39 -1.40
N GLN A 87 -10.44 13.59 -1.30
CA GLN A 87 -11.07 14.23 -0.14
C GLN A 87 -11.19 13.30 1.08
N SER A 88 -11.56 12.04 0.86
CA SER A 88 -11.90 11.14 1.97
C SER A 88 -10.82 10.11 2.30
N GLY A 89 -9.88 9.88 1.38
CA GLY A 89 -8.89 8.81 1.49
C GLY A 89 -9.49 7.40 1.37
N LYS A 90 -10.79 7.24 1.10
CA LYS A 90 -11.42 5.92 0.98
C LYS A 90 -12.55 5.87 -0.04
N LEU A 91 -12.69 4.73 -0.73
CA LEU A 91 -13.74 4.48 -1.71
C LEU A 91 -14.39 3.12 -1.46
N ASP A 92 -15.71 3.03 -1.57
CA ASP A 92 -16.43 1.76 -1.53
C ASP A 92 -16.13 0.92 -2.78
N ALA A 93 -15.23 -0.05 -2.63
CA ALA A 93 -14.75 -0.89 -3.71
C ALA A 93 -15.85 -1.80 -4.25
N GLN A 94 -16.74 -2.32 -3.39
CA GLN A 94 -17.83 -3.20 -3.82
C GLN A 94 -18.86 -2.46 -4.66
N LYS A 95 -19.21 -1.23 -4.26
CA LYS A 95 -20.09 -0.35 -5.03
C LYS A 95 -19.48 0.00 -6.39
N LEU A 96 -18.20 0.38 -6.43
CA LEU A 96 -17.52 0.70 -7.69
C LEU A 96 -17.41 -0.52 -8.60
N LYS A 97 -17.11 -1.71 -8.05
CA LYS A 97 -17.08 -2.97 -8.81
C LYS A 97 -18.40 -3.23 -9.54
N LYS A 98 -19.52 -3.07 -8.84
CA LYS A 98 -20.87 -3.23 -9.40
C LYS A 98 -21.20 -2.13 -10.42
N GLN A 99 -21.01 -0.86 -10.04
CA GLN A 99 -21.31 0.31 -10.89
C GLN A 99 -20.54 0.27 -12.21
N TRP A 100 -19.28 -0.15 -12.17
CA TRP A 100 -18.42 -0.21 -13.33
C TRP A 100 -18.50 -1.55 -14.07
N SER A 101 -19.10 -2.57 -13.44
CA SER A 101 -19.21 -3.94 -13.95
C SER A 101 -17.84 -4.53 -14.30
N ILE A 102 -16.88 -4.36 -13.39
CA ILE A 102 -15.50 -4.84 -13.54
C ILE A 102 -15.15 -5.86 -12.45
N ASN A 103 -14.07 -6.62 -12.65
CA ASN A 103 -13.55 -7.50 -11.61
C ASN A 103 -12.58 -6.75 -10.67
N GLU A 104 -12.19 -7.42 -9.60
CA GLU A 104 -11.31 -6.87 -8.57
C GLU A 104 -9.93 -6.47 -9.10
N LYS A 105 -9.32 -7.29 -9.96
CA LYS A 105 -8.01 -6.99 -10.55
C LYS A 105 -8.02 -5.69 -11.35
N LEU A 106 -9.06 -5.48 -12.16
CA LEU A 106 -9.22 -4.25 -12.92
C LEU A 106 -9.55 -3.07 -12.00
N LEU A 107 -10.41 -3.26 -11.01
CA LEU A 107 -10.73 -2.21 -10.03
C LEU A 107 -9.46 -1.72 -9.33
N LYS A 108 -8.64 -2.64 -8.80
CA LYS A 108 -7.36 -2.30 -8.16
C LYS A 108 -6.48 -1.50 -9.10
N PHE A 109 -6.34 -1.92 -10.35
CA PHE A 109 -5.54 -1.20 -11.34
C PHE A 109 -6.06 0.21 -11.64
N VAL A 110 -7.38 0.40 -11.72
CA VAL A 110 -8.01 1.72 -11.90
C VAL A 110 -7.74 2.60 -10.70
N LEU A 111 -8.04 2.12 -9.50
CA LEU A 111 -7.92 2.91 -8.28
C LEU A 111 -6.47 3.28 -7.95
N GLN A 112 -5.50 2.44 -8.33
CA GLN A 112 -4.07 2.77 -8.24
C GLN A 112 -3.65 3.96 -9.11
N LYS A 113 -4.42 4.31 -10.15
CA LYS A 113 -4.18 5.54 -10.94
C LYS A 113 -4.61 6.80 -10.20
N PHE A 114 -5.55 6.71 -9.26
CA PHE A 114 -5.97 7.82 -8.43
C PHE A 114 -4.99 8.10 -7.29
N GLY A 115 -4.26 7.08 -6.84
CA GLY A 115 -3.22 7.19 -5.82
C GLY A 115 -2.78 5.83 -5.28
N LYS A 116 -1.62 5.81 -4.62
CA LYS A 116 -1.14 4.64 -3.88
C LYS A 116 -2.14 4.27 -2.79
N GLY A 117 -2.42 2.98 -2.65
CA GLY A 117 -3.42 2.53 -1.71
C GLY A 117 -3.57 1.02 -1.64
N PHE A 118 -4.50 0.60 -0.80
CA PHE A 118 -4.73 -0.78 -0.43
C PHE A 118 -6.19 -1.15 -0.66
N LEU A 119 -6.42 -2.30 -1.28
CA LEU A 119 -7.76 -2.84 -1.46
C LEU A 119 -8.08 -3.75 -0.29
N GLY A 120 -9.03 -3.35 0.55
CA GLY A 120 -9.62 -4.19 1.57
C GLY A 120 -10.91 -4.87 1.08
N TYR A 121 -11.59 -5.60 1.97
CA TYR A 121 -12.81 -6.34 1.60
C TYR A 121 -13.94 -5.45 1.06
N THR A 122 -14.16 -4.30 1.70
CA THR A 122 -15.26 -3.39 1.34
C THR A 122 -14.75 -2.14 0.64
N TYR A 123 -13.58 -1.62 1.06
CA TYR A 123 -13.09 -0.32 0.63
C TYR A 123 -11.71 -0.39 0.00
N TYR A 124 -11.41 0.58 -0.86
CA TYR A 124 -10.05 0.93 -1.24
C TYR A 124 -9.62 2.15 -0.43
N TYR A 125 -8.50 2.05 0.27
CA TYR A 125 -7.96 3.10 1.13
C TYR A 125 -6.71 3.69 0.49
N SER A 126 -6.53 5.01 0.58
CA SER A 126 -5.26 5.64 0.26
C SER A 126 -4.21 5.24 1.28
N TYR A 127 -2.95 5.22 0.85
CA TYR A 127 -1.82 5.01 1.76
C TYR A 127 -1.87 5.98 2.94
N ASP A 128 -2.03 7.27 2.66
CA ASP A 128 -2.02 8.33 3.68
C ASP A 128 -3.17 8.19 4.67
N TYR A 129 -4.33 7.71 4.23
CA TYR A 129 -5.48 7.44 5.11
C TYR A 129 -5.14 6.35 6.12
N VAL A 130 -4.66 5.20 5.66
CA VAL A 130 -4.33 4.07 6.54
C VAL A 130 -3.16 4.44 7.46
N TYR A 131 -2.12 5.08 6.92
CA TYR A 131 -0.96 5.53 7.67
C TYR A 131 -1.37 6.50 8.80
N SER A 132 -2.20 7.50 8.48
CA SER A 132 -2.67 8.48 9.47
C SER A 132 -3.61 7.87 10.50
N LEU A 133 -4.51 6.96 10.07
CA LEU A 133 -5.40 6.24 10.97
C LEU A 133 -4.61 5.38 11.96
N LEU A 134 -3.63 4.64 11.46
CA LEU A 134 -2.72 3.83 12.28
C LEU A 134 -1.99 4.72 13.27
N LYS A 135 -1.29 5.76 12.82
CA LYS A 135 -0.61 6.72 13.70
C LYS A 135 -1.51 7.25 14.82
N ASN A 136 -2.71 7.70 14.47
CA ASN A 136 -3.66 8.26 15.44
C ASN A 136 -4.16 7.23 16.46
N ASN A 137 -4.33 5.97 16.05
CA ASN A 137 -4.70 4.89 16.98
C ASN A 137 -3.54 4.53 17.90
N LEU A 138 -2.31 4.48 17.37
CA LEU A 138 -1.13 4.12 18.14
C LEU A 138 -0.74 5.20 19.16
N VAL A 139 -0.78 6.48 18.78
CA VAL A 139 -0.48 7.59 19.72
C VAL A 139 -1.44 7.65 20.91
N LYS A 140 -2.65 7.11 20.77
CA LYS A 140 -3.68 7.09 21.83
C LYS A 140 -3.67 5.80 22.66
N CYS A 141 -2.90 4.80 22.26
CA CYS A 141 -2.89 3.50 22.93
C CYS A 141 -1.75 3.50 23.95
N GLU A 142 -2.10 3.30 25.23
CA GLU A 142 -1.13 3.40 26.33
C GLU A 142 -0.35 2.10 26.58
N ASP A 143 -0.89 0.94 26.20
CA ASP A 143 -0.31 -0.36 26.57
C ASP A 143 0.10 -1.20 25.35
N GLU A 144 -0.80 -2.09 24.92
CA GLU A 144 -0.59 -3.06 23.87
C GLU A 144 -1.66 -2.91 22.79
N PHE A 145 -1.22 -2.87 21.54
CA PHE A 145 -2.10 -2.77 20.39
C PHE A 145 -2.03 -4.04 19.54
N SER A 146 -3.18 -4.68 19.35
CA SER A 146 -3.32 -5.83 18.45
C SER A 146 -3.44 -5.34 17.00
N LEU A 147 -2.41 -5.59 16.19
CA LEU A 147 -2.39 -5.24 14.76
C LEU A 147 -3.48 -6.00 13.97
N LYS A 148 -3.88 -7.18 14.48
CA LYS A 148 -4.95 -8.01 13.91
C LYS A 148 -6.32 -7.34 13.96
N ASN A 149 -6.62 -6.59 15.02
CA ASN A 149 -7.90 -5.91 15.17
C ASN A 149 -8.08 -4.86 14.06
N LEU A 150 -7.04 -4.07 13.80
CA LEU A 150 -7.06 -3.05 12.76
C LEU A 150 -7.10 -3.65 11.35
N SER A 151 -6.33 -4.72 11.13
CA SER A 151 -6.39 -5.50 9.89
C SER A 151 -7.82 -5.99 9.61
N SER A 152 -8.49 -6.54 10.62
CA SER A 152 -9.87 -7.04 10.52
C SER A 152 -10.87 -5.91 10.27
N GLU A 153 -10.75 -4.77 10.96
CA GLU A 153 -11.61 -3.61 10.80
C GLU A 153 -11.53 -3.03 9.37
N LEU A 154 -10.32 -2.92 8.84
CA LEU A 154 -10.08 -2.39 7.50
C LEU A 154 -10.24 -3.46 6.40
N GLY A 155 -10.34 -4.74 6.78
CA GLY A 155 -10.29 -5.87 5.86
C GLY A 155 -9.01 -5.90 5.02
N LEU A 156 -7.89 -5.46 5.60
CA LEU A 156 -6.57 -5.41 4.97
C LEU A 156 -5.70 -6.57 5.47
N ASP A 157 -4.76 -7.01 4.64
CA ASP A 157 -3.76 -8.00 5.03
C ASP A 157 -2.95 -7.51 6.25
N GLU A 158 -2.76 -8.38 7.25
CA GLU A 158 -1.98 -8.09 8.46
C GLU A 158 -0.56 -7.63 8.09
N GLU A 159 0.05 -8.19 7.04
CA GLU A 159 1.37 -7.78 6.57
C GLU A 159 1.43 -6.30 6.16
N ILE A 160 0.35 -5.76 5.62
CA ILE A 160 0.29 -4.34 5.24
C ILE A 160 0.32 -3.48 6.49
N ILE A 161 -0.46 -3.85 7.50
CA ILE A 161 -0.50 -3.12 8.78
C ILE A 161 0.86 -3.19 9.46
N ILE A 162 1.48 -4.38 9.54
CA ILE A 162 2.82 -4.56 10.12
C ILE A 162 3.86 -3.70 9.39
N LYS A 163 3.88 -3.70 8.04
CA LYS A 163 4.80 -2.88 7.26
C LYS A 163 4.64 -1.39 7.54
N LEU A 164 3.39 -0.90 7.61
CA LEU A 164 3.11 0.50 7.95
C LEU A 164 3.53 0.85 9.38
N THR A 165 3.29 -0.04 10.34
CA THR A 165 3.74 0.14 11.73
C THR A 165 5.25 0.23 11.82
N LYS A 166 5.98 -0.67 11.16
CA LYS A 166 7.45 -0.60 11.08
C LYS A 166 7.93 0.72 10.48
N THR A 167 7.26 1.23 9.44
CA THR A 167 7.57 2.55 8.88
C THR A 167 7.39 3.65 9.92
N LEU A 168 6.28 3.66 10.67
CA LEU A 168 6.05 4.64 11.75
C LEU A 168 7.12 4.59 12.85
N LEU A 169 7.55 3.39 13.26
CA LEU A 169 8.61 3.21 14.24
C LEU A 169 9.96 3.72 13.70
N ASN A 170 10.32 3.36 12.47
CA ASN A 170 11.56 3.78 11.82
C ASN A 170 11.63 5.30 11.61
N GLU A 171 10.49 5.92 11.29
CA GLU A 171 10.37 7.37 11.11
C GLU A 171 10.24 8.12 12.45
N SER A 172 10.28 7.42 13.58
CA SER A 172 10.14 7.99 14.94
C SER A 172 8.79 8.70 15.17
N GLU A 173 7.78 8.41 14.35
CA GLU A 173 6.42 8.95 14.46
C GLU A 173 5.64 8.30 15.61
N VAL A 174 6.05 7.09 15.99
CA VAL A 174 5.60 6.33 17.16
C VAL A 174 6.83 5.68 17.80
N ARG A 175 6.82 5.49 19.12
CA ARG A 175 7.83 4.69 19.84
C ARG A 175 7.20 3.40 20.35
N GLY A 176 7.95 2.32 20.30
CA GLY A 176 7.48 1.00 20.72
C GLY A 176 8.28 -0.15 20.12
N ALA A 177 7.82 -1.37 20.36
CA ALA A 177 8.40 -2.61 19.86
C ALA A 177 7.31 -3.57 19.37
N ILE A 178 7.64 -4.45 18.42
CA ILE A 178 6.72 -5.46 17.89
C ILE A 178 7.26 -6.86 18.24
N LYS A 179 6.44 -7.70 18.89
CA LYS A 179 6.68 -9.15 19.03
C LYS A 179 5.48 -9.89 18.45
N GLY A 180 5.67 -10.55 17.32
CA GLY A 180 4.59 -11.20 16.58
C GLY A 180 3.54 -10.20 16.07
N ASN A 181 2.29 -10.37 16.51
CA ASN A 181 1.15 -9.52 16.12
C ASN A 181 0.80 -8.42 17.14
N SER A 182 1.60 -8.30 18.20
CA SER A 182 1.43 -7.34 19.26
C SER A 182 2.43 -6.20 19.13
N LEU A 183 1.94 -4.98 19.28
CA LEU A 183 2.74 -3.77 19.36
C LEU A 183 2.69 -3.22 20.78
N PHE A 184 3.85 -3.07 21.39
CA PHE A 184 4.06 -2.59 22.74
C PHE A 184 4.47 -1.11 22.66
N LEU A 185 3.63 -0.22 23.18
CA LEU A 185 3.74 1.23 22.92
C LEU A 185 4.24 2.03 24.13
N SER A 186 3.89 1.62 25.35
CA SER A 186 4.47 2.29 26.53
C SER A 186 5.94 1.93 26.70
N GLU A 187 6.68 2.89 27.27
CA GLU A 187 8.05 2.67 27.71
C GLU A 187 8.13 1.49 28.68
N LYS A 188 7.17 1.37 29.61
CA LYS A 188 7.08 0.26 30.56
C LYS A 188 6.93 -1.09 29.84
N LYS A 189 5.99 -1.21 28.91
CA LYS A 189 5.76 -2.47 28.18
C LYS A 189 6.90 -2.82 27.25
N THR A 190 7.49 -1.81 26.60
CA THR A 190 8.69 -1.99 25.78
C THR A 190 9.86 -2.46 26.64
N PHE A 191 10.05 -1.89 27.83
CA PHE A 191 11.06 -2.33 28.79
C PHE A 191 10.84 -3.77 29.25
N GLU A 192 9.63 -4.12 29.67
CA GLU A 192 9.24 -5.48 30.07
C GLU A 192 9.54 -6.49 28.95
N LEU A 193 9.19 -6.16 27.71
CA LEU A 193 9.46 -7.00 26.54
C LEU A 193 10.96 -7.21 26.30
N ILE A 194 11.76 -6.14 26.37
CA ILE A 194 13.20 -6.23 26.14
C ILE A 194 13.87 -7.04 27.25
N MET A 195 13.43 -6.88 28.50
CA MET A 195 13.84 -7.72 29.62
C MET A 195 13.52 -9.20 29.37
N GLU A 196 12.30 -9.52 28.95
CA GLU A 196 11.89 -10.89 28.59
C GLU A 196 12.80 -11.49 27.50
N ILE A 197 13.09 -10.72 26.44
CA ILE A 197 14.00 -11.16 25.36
C ILE A 197 15.41 -11.45 25.89
N ILE A 198 15.93 -10.60 26.78
CA ILE A 198 17.26 -10.80 27.39
C ILE A 198 17.25 -12.05 28.26
N GLU A 199 16.21 -12.25 29.07
CA GLU A 199 16.09 -13.42 29.95
C GLU A 199 15.98 -14.72 29.14
N GLU A 200 15.14 -14.75 28.10
CA GLU A 200 15.02 -15.90 27.18
C GLU A 200 16.37 -16.24 26.50
N GLN A 201 17.12 -15.22 26.05
CA GLN A 201 18.42 -15.45 25.41
C GLN A 201 19.51 -15.82 26.41
N SER A 202 19.43 -15.34 27.65
CA SER A 202 20.41 -15.60 28.71
C SER A 202 20.52 -17.07 29.10
N GLU A 203 19.50 -17.87 28.79
CA GLU A 203 19.56 -19.33 28.97
C GLU A 203 20.66 -19.99 28.12
N ASN A 204 21.06 -19.35 27.01
CA ASN A 204 21.91 -19.95 25.99
C ASN A 204 23.21 -19.16 25.73
N THR A 205 23.34 -17.95 26.26
CA THR A 205 24.52 -17.10 26.06
C THR A 205 24.75 -16.17 27.25
N PHE A 206 26.01 -15.78 27.46
CA PHE A 206 26.39 -14.75 28.44
C PHE A 206 26.54 -13.36 27.81
N GLU A 207 26.44 -13.29 26.48
CA GLU A 207 26.60 -12.07 25.69
C GLU A 207 25.49 -11.97 24.64
N ILE A 208 24.82 -10.82 24.58
CA ILE A 208 23.75 -10.54 23.62
C ILE A 208 24.05 -9.24 22.88
N ALA A 209 24.03 -9.28 21.55
CA ALA A 209 24.20 -8.09 20.72
C ALA A 209 22.91 -7.26 20.64
N PHE A 210 23.05 -5.94 20.56
CA PHE A 210 21.88 -5.04 20.42
C PHE A 210 21.10 -5.32 19.13
N ASP A 211 21.80 -5.70 18.07
CA ASP A 211 21.19 -6.07 16.78
C ASP A 211 20.26 -7.29 16.92
N ASP A 212 20.61 -8.26 17.77
CA ASP A 212 19.79 -9.45 17.99
C ASP A 212 18.50 -9.09 18.75
N ILE A 213 18.62 -8.25 19.79
CA ILE A 213 17.47 -7.71 20.52
C ILE A 213 16.58 -6.88 19.57
N SER A 214 17.20 -6.03 18.74
CA SER A 214 16.53 -5.19 17.73
C SER A 214 15.70 -6.02 16.78
N LYS A 215 16.28 -7.12 16.31
CA LYS A 215 15.65 -8.01 15.34
C LYS A 215 14.48 -8.78 15.95
N VAL A 216 14.61 -9.23 17.20
CA VAL A 216 13.55 -10.00 17.89
C VAL A 216 12.38 -9.11 18.29
N ALA A 217 12.65 -7.92 18.83
CA ALA A 217 11.63 -6.93 19.22
C ALA A 217 11.21 -5.99 18.08
N ASP A 218 11.79 -6.13 16.89
CA ASP A 218 11.52 -5.32 15.70
C ASP A 218 11.44 -3.81 16.01
N ILE A 219 12.39 -3.36 16.82
CA ILE A 219 12.55 -2.00 17.31
C ILE A 219 13.81 -1.40 16.70
N PRO A 220 13.78 -0.14 16.19
CA PRO A 220 14.97 0.50 15.68
C PRO A 220 16.11 0.52 16.71
N ILE A 221 17.33 0.20 16.28
CA ILE A 221 18.48 0.10 17.19
C ILE A 221 18.75 1.40 17.97
N THR A 222 18.41 2.54 17.37
CA THR A 222 18.51 3.87 18.00
C THR A 222 17.65 4.00 19.26
N PHE A 223 16.62 3.18 19.43
CA PHE A 223 15.76 3.18 20.62
C PHE A 223 16.16 2.11 21.64
N ILE A 224 16.99 1.15 21.28
CA ILE A 224 17.37 0.03 22.15
C ILE A 224 18.33 0.48 23.22
N GLU A 225 19.37 1.22 22.83
CA GLU A 225 20.46 1.60 23.74
C GLU A 225 19.96 2.35 24.99
N PRO A 226 19.05 3.35 24.89
CA PRO A 226 18.47 3.98 26.09
C PRO A 226 17.70 3.00 26.99
N ILE A 227 17.00 2.03 26.41
CA ILE A 227 16.23 1.02 27.16
C ILE A 227 17.19 0.08 27.89
N LEU A 228 18.23 -0.41 27.21
CA LEU A 228 19.25 -1.27 27.81
C LEU A 228 20.03 -0.56 28.91
N PHE A 229 20.34 0.72 28.72
CA PHE A 229 20.96 1.53 29.76
C PHE A 229 20.10 1.58 31.02
N LYS A 230 18.79 1.82 30.88
CA LYS A 230 17.83 1.79 31.99
C LYS A 230 17.76 0.40 32.64
N ILE A 231 17.73 -0.68 31.85
CA ILE A 231 17.74 -2.06 32.35
C ILE A 231 18.95 -2.32 33.25
N VAL A 232 20.15 -1.93 32.81
CA VAL A 232 21.39 -2.10 33.59
C VAL A 232 21.38 -1.21 34.84
N GLN A 233 20.86 0.01 34.78
CA GLN A 233 20.71 0.88 35.95
C GLN A 233 19.79 0.27 37.01
N GLU A 234 18.70 -0.36 36.58
CA GLU A 234 17.75 -1.01 37.49
C GLU A 234 18.23 -2.38 37.98
N ASN A 235 19.15 -3.03 37.26
CA ASN A 235 19.66 -4.38 37.56
C ASN A 235 21.20 -4.47 37.46
N PRO A 236 21.96 -3.65 38.20
CA PRO A 236 23.41 -3.53 38.04
C PRO A 236 24.17 -4.81 38.41
N ASP A 237 23.59 -5.63 39.27
CA ASP A 237 24.19 -6.90 39.72
C ASP A 237 24.01 -8.03 38.70
N ARG A 238 23.04 -7.90 37.79
CA ARG A 238 22.72 -8.93 36.77
C ARG A 238 23.34 -8.63 35.41
N PHE A 239 23.56 -7.36 35.07
CA PHE A 239 23.95 -6.99 33.71
C PHE A 239 25.13 -6.02 33.66
N THR A 240 25.81 -5.98 32.51
CA THR A 240 26.77 -4.92 32.17
C THR A 240 26.61 -4.52 30.71
N LEU A 241 26.55 -3.22 30.47
CA LEU A 241 26.41 -2.66 29.14
C LEU A 241 27.77 -2.29 28.56
N TYR A 242 28.02 -2.66 27.30
CA TYR A 242 29.16 -2.21 26.51
C TYR A 242 28.64 -1.47 25.28
N PRO A 243 28.38 -0.15 25.37
CA PRO A 243 27.77 0.63 24.29
C PRO A 243 28.62 0.67 23.02
N ILE A 244 29.95 0.76 23.16
CA ILE A 244 30.90 0.81 22.03
C ILE A 244 30.81 -0.49 21.21
N ASP A 245 30.76 -1.63 21.90
CA ASP A 245 30.66 -2.95 21.29
C ASP A 245 29.21 -3.34 20.97
N LYS A 246 28.23 -2.47 21.28
CA LYS A 246 26.78 -2.68 21.11
C LYS A 246 26.30 -4.02 21.67
N LYS A 247 26.68 -4.33 22.91
CA LYS A 247 26.31 -5.58 23.57
C LYS A 247 26.02 -5.42 25.06
N ILE A 248 25.27 -6.37 25.59
CA ILE A 248 24.99 -6.54 27.02
C ILE A 248 25.55 -7.89 27.47
N LEU A 249 26.25 -7.91 28.61
CA LEU A 249 26.72 -9.11 29.27
C LEU A 249 25.83 -9.47 30.46
N ILE A 250 25.57 -10.76 30.62
CA ILE A 250 24.84 -11.32 31.75
C ILE A 250 25.84 -11.80 32.80
N LYS A 251 25.70 -11.33 34.03
CA LYS A 251 26.49 -11.74 35.18
C LYS A 251 25.84 -12.95 35.84
N ASN A 252 26.67 -13.95 36.17
CA ASN A 252 26.29 -15.08 37.02
C ASN A 252 26.54 -14.76 38.49
#